data_AF-A0A439RHN0-F1
#
_entry.id   AF-A0A439RHN0-F1
#
_cell.length_a   1.000
_cell.length_b   1.000
_cell.length_c   1.000
_cell.angle_alpha   90.00
_cell.angle_beta   90.00
_cell.angle_gamma   90.00
#
_symmetry.space_group_name_H-M   'P 1'
#
loop_
_entity.id
_entity.type
_entity.pdbx_description
1 polymer ?
#
loop_
_entity_poly.entity_id
_entity_poly.type
_entity_poly.pdbx_seq_one_letter_code
_entity_poly.pdbx_strand_id
1 'polypeptide(L)'
;MPIGPASASSKGRLIGPRKKLLPSVDVQQKLDIHLNTVKKKSPRRAPSDRGFSLGKARVTVELHVDASDFEHLGRAIARLPEEIKAKAAARAMRRVTDMARSRIIKRNAERIDIPPSRVRAVSTAQFNAGGNTSDVILRSGWLPLYKLGATQTAKGVRVRLRGSYRSAFIAEMKSGHVGVFKRQGKDRLPIRELFGPNPAHDITNNPEVYLQVLTEVIEQSLMPRYLHEVDRLLPR
;
A
#
# COMPACT_ATOMS: atom_id res chain seq x y z
N MET A 1 28.68 -6.37 -67.35
CA MET A 1 30.11 -6.44 -66.95
C MET A 1 30.88 -5.36 -67.70
N PRO A 2 32.06 -4.92 -67.22
CA PRO A 2 32.61 -4.98 -65.86
C PRO A 2 32.52 -3.55 -65.24
N ILE A 3 33.33 -2.97 -64.34
CA ILE A 3 34.48 -3.39 -63.50
C ILE A 3 34.34 -2.68 -62.12
N GLY A 4 35.12 -3.07 -61.09
CA GLY A 4 35.54 -2.18 -59.98
C GLY A 4 36.87 -1.46 -60.32
N PRO A 5 37.70 -0.96 -59.35
CA PRO A 5 37.85 -1.47 -57.97
C PRO A 5 38.15 -0.42 -56.86
N ALA A 6 38.47 -0.93 -55.65
CA ALA A 6 39.23 -0.27 -54.55
C ALA A 6 38.56 0.93 -53.80
N SER A 7 38.88 1.28 -52.55
CA SER A 7 39.35 0.58 -51.32
C SER A 7 39.24 1.59 -50.13
N ALA A 8 39.42 1.34 -48.82
CA ALA A 8 39.82 0.20 -47.97
C ALA A 8 39.35 0.46 -46.49
N SER A 9 39.92 -0.29 -45.52
CA SER A 9 40.12 0.06 -44.09
C SER A 9 39.33 -0.71 -43.00
N SER A 10 39.87 -0.65 -41.77
CA SER A 10 39.34 -1.07 -40.46
C SER A 10 38.81 -2.51 -40.25
N LYS A 11 39.66 -3.54 -40.48
CA LYS A 11 39.53 -4.83 -39.75
C LYS A 11 39.93 -4.67 -38.27
N GLY A 12 39.01 -4.11 -37.47
CA GLY A 12 39.17 -3.89 -36.03
C GLY A 12 38.66 -5.04 -35.17
N ARG A 13 39.57 -5.71 -34.47
CA ARG A 13 39.39 -6.58 -33.29
C ARG A 13 38.08 -6.37 -32.50
N LEU A 14 37.34 -7.45 -32.21
CA LEU A 14 36.99 -7.85 -30.84
C LEU A 14 36.51 -9.31 -30.74
N ILE A 15 36.87 -9.95 -29.61
CA ILE A 15 36.55 -11.36 -29.32
C ILE A 15 35.17 -11.40 -28.65
N GLY A 16 34.25 -12.21 -29.18
CA GLY A 16 32.93 -12.39 -28.58
C GLY A 16 33.03 -12.95 -27.15
N PRO A 17 32.32 -12.39 -26.16
CA PRO A 17 32.42 -12.87 -24.78
C PRO A 17 31.86 -14.29 -24.66
N ARG A 18 32.66 -15.21 -24.11
CA ARG A 18 32.22 -16.56 -23.75
C ARG A 18 30.94 -16.47 -22.91
N LYS A 19 29.93 -17.29 -23.22
CA LYS A 19 28.81 -17.55 -22.31
C LYS A 19 29.39 -18.01 -20.96
N LYS A 20 29.33 -17.15 -19.94
CA LYS A 20 29.49 -17.61 -18.56
C LYS A 20 28.26 -18.45 -18.25
N LEU A 21 28.45 -19.74 -17.96
CA LEU A 21 27.45 -20.48 -17.21
C LEU A 21 27.27 -19.74 -15.88
N LEU A 22 26.04 -19.35 -15.58
CA LEU A 22 25.66 -19.03 -14.22
C LEU A 22 25.73 -20.35 -13.43
N PRO A 23 26.31 -20.38 -12.23
CA PRO A 23 26.30 -21.59 -11.42
C PRO A 23 24.86 -21.98 -11.09
N SER A 24 24.54 -23.26 -11.22
CA SER A 24 23.31 -23.83 -10.67
C SER A 24 23.28 -23.58 -9.17
N VAL A 25 22.32 -22.78 -8.71
CA VAL A 25 22.22 -22.45 -7.28
C VAL A 25 21.44 -23.58 -6.60
N ASP A 26 22.16 -24.46 -5.90
CA ASP A 26 21.53 -25.39 -4.95
C ASP A 26 20.96 -24.60 -3.77
N VAL A 27 19.63 -24.43 -3.74
CA VAL A 27 18.92 -23.69 -2.69
C VAL A 27 18.22 -24.67 -1.73
N GLN A 28 19.01 -25.48 -1.01
CA GLN A 28 18.52 -26.11 0.23
C GLN A 28 18.44 -25.06 1.36
N GLN A 29 17.48 -24.13 1.25
CA GLN A 29 17.24 -23.12 2.29
C GLN A 29 16.40 -23.68 3.44
N LYS A 30 17.10 -24.20 4.44
CA LYS A 30 16.53 -24.59 5.74
C LYS A 30 16.21 -23.34 6.57
N LEU A 31 14.93 -22.97 6.65
CA LEU A 31 14.48 -21.74 7.32
C LEU A 31 14.29 -21.93 8.85
N ASP A 32 15.40 -21.96 9.60
CA ASP A 32 15.39 -22.08 11.07
C ASP A 32 14.99 -20.76 11.77
N ILE A 33 13.69 -20.44 11.79
CA ILE A 33 13.12 -19.22 12.38
C ILE A 33 13.27 -19.20 13.92
N HIS A 34 14.40 -18.69 14.40
CA HIS A 34 14.65 -18.46 15.83
C HIS A 34 14.08 -17.13 16.32
N LEU A 35 12.99 -17.17 17.11
CA LEU A 35 12.59 -16.01 17.92
C LEU A 35 13.45 -15.92 19.19
N ASN A 36 14.28 -14.88 19.26
CA ASN A 36 15.02 -14.53 20.47
C ASN A 36 14.09 -14.10 21.62
N THR A 37 14.34 -14.64 22.83
CA THR A 37 13.67 -14.21 24.06
C THR A 37 14.66 -13.51 24.99
N VAL A 38 14.30 -12.33 25.52
CA VAL A 38 15.21 -11.44 26.24
C VAL A 38 15.58 -11.97 27.63
N LYS A 39 16.87 -11.94 27.98
CA LYS A 39 17.37 -12.23 29.34
C LYS A 39 16.83 -11.23 30.38
N LYS A 40 16.30 -11.73 31.50
CA LYS A 40 16.30 -11.06 32.80
C LYS A 40 16.80 -12.02 33.89
N LYS A 41 17.34 -11.45 34.97
CA LYS A 41 18.14 -12.15 36.00
C LYS A 41 17.29 -12.39 37.27
N SER A 42 17.48 -13.53 37.91
CA SER A 42 16.78 -14.03 39.12
C SER A 42 17.13 -13.24 40.40
N PRO A 43 16.50 -13.43 41.61
CA PRO A 43 16.35 -14.73 42.29
C PRO A 43 15.14 -15.01 43.25
N ARG A 44 14.88 -16.31 43.45
CA ARG A 44 14.43 -17.02 44.69
C ARG A 44 13.30 -16.45 45.59
N ARG A 45 12.13 -17.10 45.54
CA ARG A 45 11.47 -17.77 46.70
C ARG A 45 10.39 -18.77 46.21
N ALA A 46 9.96 -19.68 47.09
CA ALA A 46 8.96 -20.74 46.90
C ALA A 46 8.40 -21.11 48.30
N PRO A 47 7.44 -22.06 48.48
CA PRO A 47 6.63 -22.78 47.48
C PRO A 47 5.11 -22.81 47.79
N SER A 48 4.25 -22.65 46.78
CA SER A 48 2.88 -23.22 46.77
C SER A 48 2.19 -22.95 45.43
N ASP A 49 1.97 -23.97 44.60
CA ASP A 49 0.60 -24.43 44.28
C ASP A 49 0.62 -25.69 43.39
N ARG A 50 -0.54 -26.36 43.26
CA ARG A 50 -0.69 -27.61 42.49
C ARG A 50 -0.58 -27.37 40.98
N GLY A 51 0.65 -27.44 40.46
CA GLY A 51 0.97 -27.19 39.06
C GLY A 51 0.40 -28.23 38.10
N PHE A 52 -0.76 -27.93 37.50
CA PHE A 52 -1.22 -28.59 36.27
C PHE A 52 -0.21 -28.30 35.15
N SER A 53 0.63 -29.28 34.82
CA SER A 53 1.62 -29.15 33.75
C SER A 53 0.92 -29.24 32.39
N LEU A 54 0.41 -28.11 31.91
CA LEU A 54 -0.04 -27.94 30.52
C LEU A 54 1.17 -28.13 29.59
N GLY A 55 1.37 -29.39 29.17
CA GLY A 55 2.39 -29.77 28.20
C GLY A 55 2.18 -28.98 26.92
N LYS A 56 3.16 -28.14 26.57
CA LYS A 56 3.13 -27.34 25.34
C LYS A 56 3.39 -28.25 24.14
N ALA A 57 2.35 -28.95 23.70
CA ALA A 57 2.37 -29.74 22.49
C ALA A 57 2.74 -28.86 21.29
N ARG A 58 3.99 -28.95 20.85
CA ARG A 58 4.45 -28.39 19.58
C ARG A 58 3.96 -29.32 18.48
N VAL A 59 2.82 -28.96 17.88
CA VAL A 59 2.37 -29.60 16.64
C VAL A 59 3.23 -29.05 15.51
N THR A 60 4.31 -29.75 15.19
CA THR A 60 5.10 -29.51 13.98
C THR A 60 4.36 -30.15 12.82
N VAL A 61 4.03 -29.38 11.78
CA VAL A 61 3.47 -29.90 10.53
C VAL A 61 4.57 -29.85 9.48
N GLU A 62 5.06 -31.00 9.07
CA GLU A 62 6.04 -31.11 7.97
C GLU A 62 5.29 -31.05 6.64
N LEU A 63 5.30 -29.87 6.03
CA LEU A 63 4.65 -29.61 4.74
C LEU A 63 5.68 -29.83 3.61
N HIS A 64 5.67 -31.02 3.02
CA HIS A 64 6.35 -31.25 1.75
C HIS A 64 5.51 -30.69 0.60
N VAL A 65 6.11 -29.86 -0.25
CA VAL A 65 5.55 -29.35 -1.50
C VAL A 65 6.67 -29.35 -2.54
N ASP A 66 6.41 -29.94 -3.70
CA ASP A 66 7.35 -30.00 -4.82
C ASP A 66 6.92 -29.07 -5.97
N ALA A 67 7.85 -28.80 -6.91
CA ALA A 67 7.54 -28.11 -8.16
C ALA A 67 6.39 -28.77 -8.95
N SER A 68 6.31 -30.11 -8.93
CA SER A 68 5.24 -30.84 -9.62
C SER A 68 3.84 -30.57 -9.05
N ASP A 69 3.69 -30.28 -7.75
CA ASP A 69 2.42 -29.91 -7.14
C ASP A 69 1.88 -28.58 -7.71
N PHE A 70 2.77 -27.61 -7.92
CA PHE A 70 2.42 -26.33 -8.54
C PHE A 70 2.02 -26.50 -10.02
N GLU A 71 2.66 -27.41 -10.76
CA GLU A 71 2.22 -27.74 -12.12
C GLU A 71 0.86 -28.44 -12.15
N HIS A 72 0.59 -29.35 -11.20
CA HIS A 72 -0.69 -30.03 -11.09
C HIS A 72 -1.80 -29.03 -10.74
N LEU A 73 -1.55 -28.09 -9.82
CA LEU A 73 -2.45 -26.99 -9.51
C LEU A 73 -2.69 -26.08 -10.73
N GLY A 74 -1.63 -25.70 -11.46
CA GLY A 74 -1.74 -24.90 -12.69
C GLY A 74 -2.57 -25.59 -13.77
N ARG A 75 -2.35 -26.89 -14.00
CA ARG A 75 -3.14 -27.72 -14.93
C ARG A 75 -4.59 -27.90 -14.47
N ALA A 76 -4.84 -28.01 -13.17
CA ALA A 76 -6.19 -28.09 -12.62
C ALA A 76 -6.95 -26.76 -12.83
N ILE A 77 -6.33 -25.62 -12.51
CA ILE A 77 -6.91 -24.28 -12.73
C ILE A 77 -7.19 -24.03 -14.21
N ALA A 78 -6.28 -24.41 -15.11
CA ALA A 78 -6.44 -24.22 -16.56
C ALA A 78 -7.67 -24.97 -17.12
N ARG A 79 -7.97 -26.16 -16.57
CA ARG A 79 -9.12 -27.00 -16.94
C ARG A 79 -10.48 -26.50 -16.42
N LEU A 80 -10.51 -25.49 -15.55
CA LEU A 80 -11.77 -24.94 -15.04
C LEU A 80 -12.57 -24.22 -16.15
N PRO A 81 -13.91 -24.29 -16.11
CA PRO A 81 -14.77 -23.49 -16.99
C PRO A 81 -14.42 -22.01 -16.95
N GLU A 82 -14.45 -21.34 -18.11
CA GLU A 82 -14.06 -19.94 -18.24
C GLU A 82 -14.89 -19.01 -17.34
N GLU A 83 -16.18 -19.31 -17.19
CA GLU A 83 -17.06 -18.61 -16.26
C GLU A 83 -16.58 -18.64 -14.81
N ILE A 84 -16.05 -19.79 -14.33
CA ILE A 84 -15.55 -19.92 -12.95
C ILE A 84 -14.27 -19.11 -12.79
N LYS A 85 -13.32 -19.22 -13.74
CA LYS A 85 -12.06 -18.46 -13.73
C LYS A 85 -12.31 -16.95 -13.76
N ALA A 86 -13.13 -16.48 -14.71
CA ALA A 86 -13.46 -15.06 -14.86
C ALA A 86 -14.20 -14.51 -13.62
N LYS A 87 -15.16 -15.26 -13.06
CA LYS A 87 -15.94 -14.86 -11.87
C LYS A 87 -15.10 -14.87 -10.60
N ALA A 88 -14.19 -15.83 -10.44
CA ALA A 88 -13.21 -15.85 -9.35
C ALA A 88 -12.22 -14.68 -9.47
N ALA A 89 -11.67 -14.45 -10.66
CA ALA A 89 -10.76 -13.33 -10.93
C ALA A 89 -11.42 -11.98 -10.66
N ALA A 90 -12.64 -11.75 -11.15
CA ALA A 90 -13.38 -10.51 -10.92
C ALA A 90 -13.65 -10.25 -9.43
N ARG A 91 -14.02 -11.28 -8.65
CA ARG A 91 -14.20 -11.17 -7.20
C ARG A 91 -12.88 -10.93 -6.46
N ALA A 92 -11.83 -11.65 -6.82
CA ALA A 92 -10.50 -11.50 -6.23
C ALA A 92 -9.95 -10.09 -6.50
N MET A 93 -10.00 -9.61 -7.73
CA MET A 93 -9.59 -8.25 -8.13
C MET A 93 -10.42 -7.19 -7.40
N ARG A 94 -11.75 -7.32 -7.32
CA ARG A 94 -12.59 -6.41 -6.53
C ARG A 94 -12.16 -6.37 -5.06
N ARG A 95 -11.79 -7.51 -4.47
CA ARG A 95 -11.35 -7.59 -3.06
C ARG A 95 -9.95 -7.00 -2.86
N VAL A 96 -9.03 -7.25 -3.79
CA VAL A 96 -7.68 -6.64 -3.86
C VAL A 96 -7.81 -5.11 -3.96
N THR A 97 -8.69 -4.61 -4.83
CA THR A 97 -9.01 -3.18 -4.96
C THR A 97 -9.55 -2.55 -3.67
N ASP A 98 -10.49 -3.21 -2.96
CA ASP A 98 -10.97 -2.72 -1.66
C ASP A 98 -9.86 -2.71 -0.58
N MET A 99 -8.93 -3.68 -0.63
CA MET A 99 -7.76 -3.73 0.25
C MET A 99 -6.72 -2.65 -0.10
N ALA A 100 -6.47 -2.42 -1.38
CA ALA A 100 -5.60 -1.38 -1.92
C ALA A 100 -6.09 0.01 -1.51
N ARG A 101 -7.36 0.33 -1.78
CA ARG A 101 -8.02 1.58 -1.31
C ARG A 101 -7.80 1.78 0.19
N SER A 102 -7.93 0.71 0.98
CA SER A 102 -7.77 0.75 2.43
C SER A 102 -6.32 1.01 2.89
N ARG A 103 -5.31 0.39 2.25
CA ARG A 103 -3.88 0.64 2.56
C ARG A 103 -3.42 2.01 2.07
N ILE A 104 -3.79 2.42 0.85
CA ILE A 104 -3.46 3.74 0.28
C ILE A 104 -3.94 4.86 1.21
N ILE A 105 -5.21 4.81 1.63
CA ILE A 105 -5.79 5.82 2.53
C ILE A 105 -5.08 5.82 3.91
N LYS A 106 -4.63 4.66 4.40
CA LYS A 106 -3.83 4.59 5.63
C LYS A 106 -2.44 5.25 5.44
N ARG A 107 -1.69 4.87 4.41
CA ARG A 107 -0.36 5.43 4.10
C ARG A 107 -0.42 6.94 3.84
N ASN A 108 -1.48 7.41 3.18
CA ASN A 108 -1.74 8.83 2.95
C ASN A 108 -2.05 9.58 4.25
N ALA A 109 -2.97 9.05 5.06
CA ALA A 109 -3.30 9.58 6.39
C ALA A 109 -2.07 9.71 7.31
N GLU A 110 -1.17 8.71 7.27
CA GLU A 110 0.11 8.71 7.97
C GLU A 110 1.05 9.80 7.42
N ARG A 111 1.29 9.84 6.10
CA ARG A 111 2.16 10.85 5.46
C ARG A 111 1.72 12.28 5.70
N ILE A 112 0.42 12.55 5.67
CA ILE A 112 -0.12 13.91 5.73
C ILE A 112 -0.57 14.35 7.12
N ASP A 113 -0.40 13.55 8.18
CA ASP A 113 -0.85 13.82 9.57
C ASP A 113 -2.38 14.06 9.72
N ILE A 114 -3.21 13.24 9.08
CA ILE A 114 -4.69 13.37 9.13
C ILE A 114 -5.33 12.02 9.49
N PRO A 115 -6.36 11.96 10.37
CA PRO A 115 -7.06 10.70 10.65
C PRO A 115 -7.62 10.03 9.38
N PRO A 116 -7.47 8.71 9.19
CA PRO A 116 -7.96 8.01 7.99
C PRO A 116 -9.46 8.22 7.68
N SER A 117 -10.28 8.48 8.70
CA SER A 117 -11.70 8.85 8.54
C SER A 117 -11.90 10.21 7.86
N ARG A 118 -11.07 11.21 8.19
CA ARG A 118 -11.06 12.52 7.52
C ARG A 118 -10.57 12.42 6.09
N VAL A 119 -9.56 11.58 5.82
CA VAL A 119 -9.11 11.29 4.45
C VAL A 119 -10.25 10.64 3.66
N ARG A 120 -10.86 9.55 4.13
CA ARG A 120 -12.03 8.90 3.49
C ARG A 120 -13.14 9.90 3.16
N ALA A 121 -13.50 10.78 4.09
CA ALA A 121 -14.58 11.74 3.93
C ALA A 121 -14.35 12.82 2.84
N VAL A 122 -13.11 13.00 2.36
CA VAL A 122 -12.78 13.86 1.21
C VAL A 122 -12.21 13.10 0.02
N SER A 123 -12.07 11.78 0.10
CA SER A 123 -11.37 10.95 -0.90
C SER A 123 -12.35 10.08 -1.68
N THR A 124 -12.92 10.63 -2.75
CA THR A 124 -13.87 9.90 -3.62
C THR A 124 -13.13 8.94 -4.57
N ALA A 125 -12.44 7.94 -4.00
CA ALA A 125 -11.67 6.93 -4.72
C ALA A 125 -12.61 5.95 -5.46
N GLN A 126 -13.11 6.39 -6.61
CA GLN A 126 -13.73 5.53 -7.60
C GLN A 126 -12.67 4.66 -8.26
N PHE A 127 -13.03 3.40 -8.50
CA PHE A 127 -12.32 2.48 -9.37
C PHE A 127 -13.32 2.11 -10.46
N ASN A 128 -13.07 2.60 -11.68
CA ASN A 128 -13.97 2.33 -12.80
C ASN A 128 -13.78 0.87 -13.22
N ALA A 129 -14.84 0.05 -13.16
CA ALA A 129 -14.82 -1.33 -13.65
C ALA A 129 -14.96 -1.41 -15.19
N GLY A 130 -14.30 -0.49 -15.90
CA GLY A 130 -14.37 -0.32 -17.35
C GLY A 130 -13.13 -0.90 -18.03
N GLY A 131 -13.09 -2.23 -18.21
CA GLY A 131 -11.96 -2.92 -18.81
C GLY A 131 -10.84 -3.26 -17.81
N ASN A 132 -9.63 -3.50 -18.32
CA ASN A 132 -8.51 -4.05 -17.56
C ASN A 132 -7.79 -3.05 -16.64
N THR A 133 -8.18 -1.77 -16.64
CA THR A 133 -7.49 -0.69 -15.92
C THR A 133 -8.27 -0.28 -14.68
N SER A 134 -7.60 -0.17 -13.55
CA SER A 134 -8.19 0.23 -12.25
C SER A 134 -7.69 1.61 -11.83
N ASP A 135 -8.26 2.66 -12.43
CA ASP A 135 -7.94 4.05 -12.09
C ASP A 135 -8.24 4.36 -10.62
N VAL A 136 -7.32 5.03 -9.92
CA VAL A 136 -7.56 5.59 -8.57
C VAL A 136 -7.82 7.08 -8.70
N ILE A 137 -9.05 7.47 -9.06
CA ILE A 137 -9.40 8.89 -9.23
C ILE A 137 -9.59 9.55 -7.85
N LEU A 138 -8.49 9.88 -7.17
CA LEU A 138 -8.54 10.62 -5.90
C LEU A 138 -8.87 12.10 -6.16
N ARG A 139 -10.16 12.41 -6.20
CA ARG A 139 -10.65 13.80 -6.05
C ARG A 139 -10.74 14.12 -4.56
N SER A 140 -9.96 15.10 -4.11
CA SER A 140 -10.14 15.75 -2.81
C SER A 140 -9.90 17.26 -2.89
N GLY A 141 -10.75 18.03 -2.22
CA GLY A 141 -10.54 19.46 -2.01
C GLY A 141 -9.53 19.74 -0.89
N TRP A 142 -9.01 20.96 -0.86
CA TRP A 142 -8.22 21.46 0.27
C TRP A 142 -9.02 21.39 1.56
N LEU A 143 -8.47 20.77 2.61
CA LEU A 143 -9.24 20.51 3.84
C LEU A 143 -9.23 21.75 4.77
N PRO A 144 -10.37 22.34 5.14
CA PRO A 144 -10.42 23.50 6.04
C PRO A 144 -9.71 23.23 7.37
N LEU A 145 -8.84 24.13 7.82
CA LEU A 145 -8.11 23.95 9.09
C LEU A 145 -9.06 23.78 10.29
N TYR A 146 -10.25 24.36 10.24
CA TYR A 146 -11.29 24.16 11.26
C TYR A 146 -11.62 22.67 11.44
N LYS A 147 -11.76 21.90 10.35
CA LYS A 147 -12.05 20.46 10.37
C LYS A 147 -10.88 19.60 10.89
N LEU A 148 -9.69 20.18 11.06
CA LEU A 148 -8.50 19.56 11.67
C LEU A 148 -8.35 19.85 13.18
N GLY A 149 -9.35 20.48 13.81
CA GLY A 149 -9.28 20.84 15.23
C GLY A 149 -8.49 22.13 15.44
N ALA A 150 -8.90 23.19 14.74
CA ALA A 150 -8.42 24.53 14.98
C ALA A 150 -8.93 25.07 16.32
N THR A 151 -8.06 25.73 17.08
CA THR A 151 -8.40 26.42 18.33
C THR A 151 -8.00 27.88 18.23
N GLN A 152 -8.92 28.78 18.57
CA GLN A 152 -8.62 30.22 18.65
C GLN A 152 -7.64 30.50 19.80
N THR A 153 -6.71 31.43 19.59
CA THR A 153 -5.79 31.92 20.61
C THR A 153 -5.67 33.44 20.51
N ALA A 154 -5.14 34.09 21.55
CA ALA A 154 -4.95 35.55 21.58
C ALA A 154 -4.02 36.10 20.46
N LYS A 155 -3.17 35.26 19.84
CA LYS A 155 -2.20 35.67 18.80
C LYS A 155 -2.53 35.14 17.40
N GLY A 156 -3.62 34.38 17.25
CA GLY A 156 -3.98 33.70 16.00
C GLY A 156 -4.72 32.39 16.22
N VAL A 157 -4.61 31.45 15.30
CA VAL A 157 -5.20 30.10 15.42
C VAL A 157 -4.11 29.04 15.59
N ARG A 158 -4.28 28.10 16.51
CA ARG A 158 -3.44 26.90 16.66
C ARG A 158 -4.15 25.70 16.03
N VAL A 159 -3.41 24.82 15.35
CA VAL A 159 -3.93 23.55 14.81
C VAL A 159 -2.98 22.43 15.22
N ARG A 160 -3.53 21.33 15.76
CA ARG A 160 -2.73 20.19 16.23
C ARG A 160 -1.92 19.59 15.06
N LEU A 161 -0.66 19.27 15.32
CA LEU A 161 0.34 18.82 14.33
C LEU A 161 0.72 19.84 13.23
N ARG A 162 0.17 21.07 13.20
CA ARG A 162 0.51 22.12 12.20
C ARG A 162 1.09 23.42 12.77
N GLY A 163 1.13 23.56 14.10
CA GLY A 163 1.64 24.77 14.76
C GLY A 163 0.60 25.88 14.88
N SER A 164 1.01 27.13 14.64
CA SER A 164 0.20 28.33 14.91
C SER A 164 0.23 29.37 13.80
N TYR A 165 -0.95 29.71 13.27
CA TYR A 165 -1.18 30.70 12.24
C TYR A 165 -1.41 32.08 12.86
N ARG A 166 -0.35 32.88 12.96
CA ARG A 166 -0.42 34.25 13.52
C ARG A 166 -1.37 35.15 12.72
N SER A 167 -2.17 35.94 13.42
CA SER A 167 -3.19 36.84 12.87
C SER A 167 -4.28 36.14 12.03
N ALA A 168 -4.45 34.83 12.18
CA ALA A 168 -5.62 34.11 11.72
C ALA A 168 -6.72 34.09 12.79
N PHE A 169 -7.97 33.92 12.39
CA PHE A 169 -9.12 33.85 13.29
C PHE A 169 -10.15 32.83 12.79
N ILE A 170 -10.84 32.17 13.71
CA ILE A 170 -12.03 31.38 13.38
C ILE A 170 -13.21 32.34 13.21
N ALA A 171 -14.01 32.15 12.17
CA ALA A 171 -15.26 32.87 11.97
C ALA A 171 -16.30 32.00 11.26
N GLU A 172 -17.57 32.35 11.45
CA GLU A 172 -18.69 31.86 10.65
C GLU A 172 -19.04 32.89 9.57
N MET A 173 -19.20 32.42 8.34
CA MET A 173 -19.67 33.24 7.22
C MET A 173 -21.19 33.32 7.19
N LYS A 174 -21.76 34.32 6.48
CA LYS A 174 -23.21 34.43 6.24
C LYS A 174 -23.87 33.19 5.59
N SER A 175 -23.06 32.28 5.05
CA SER A 175 -23.47 30.98 4.49
C SER A 175 -23.47 29.81 5.48
N GLY A 176 -23.23 30.05 6.78
CA GLY A 176 -23.04 29.01 7.79
C GLY A 176 -21.69 28.26 7.69
N HIS A 177 -20.79 28.68 6.78
CA HIS A 177 -19.46 28.08 6.66
C HIS A 177 -18.53 28.59 7.76
N VAL A 178 -18.14 27.70 8.68
CA VAL A 178 -17.14 27.96 9.72
C VAL A 178 -15.75 27.57 9.24
N GLY A 179 -14.86 28.55 9.15
CA GLY A 179 -13.51 28.40 8.61
C GLY A 179 -12.44 29.10 9.44
N VAL A 180 -11.17 28.89 9.08
CA VAL A 180 -10.03 29.63 9.63
C VAL A 180 -9.59 30.66 8.61
N PHE A 181 -9.76 31.94 8.92
CA PHE A 181 -9.50 33.03 7.98
C PHE A 181 -8.30 33.87 8.39
N LYS A 182 -7.69 34.55 7.42
CA LYS A 182 -6.67 35.58 7.66
C LYS A 182 -6.89 36.75 6.70
N ARG A 183 -6.74 37.99 7.20
CA ARG A 183 -6.79 39.20 6.36
C ARG A 183 -5.61 39.20 5.39
N GLN A 184 -5.81 39.70 4.19
CA GLN A 184 -4.73 39.81 3.20
C GLN A 184 -3.85 41.05 3.45
N GLY A 185 -4.47 42.18 3.82
CA GLY A 185 -3.81 43.42 4.22
C GLY A 185 -4.07 43.81 5.67
N LYS A 186 -3.92 45.11 5.97
CA LYS A 186 -4.29 45.71 7.28
C LYS A 186 -5.81 45.82 7.44
N ASP A 187 -6.49 46.07 6.34
CA ASP A 187 -7.92 46.36 6.26
C ASP A 187 -8.79 45.15 6.62
N ARG A 188 -10.05 45.41 7.02
CA ARG A 188 -10.96 44.34 7.48
C ARG A 188 -11.22 43.29 6.40
N LEU A 189 -11.23 43.69 5.13
CA LEU A 189 -11.38 42.86 3.94
C LEU A 189 -10.30 43.25 2.92
N PRO A 190 -9.87 42.36 2.00
CA PRO A 190 -10.33 40.98 1.84
C PRO A 190 -9.72 40.01 2.87
N ILE A 191 -10.45 38.92 3.11
CA ILE A 191 -10.02 37.79 3.95
C ILE A 191 -9.90 36.54 3.08
N ARG A 192 -8.92 35.69 3.36
CA ARG A 192 -8.75 34.37 2.72
C ARG A 192 -8.90 33.27 3.77
N GLU A 193 -9.49 32.14 3.37
CA GLU A 193 -9.47 30.93 4.19
C GLU A 193 -8.07 30.28 4.16
N LEU A 194 -7.72 29.60 5.24
CA LEU A 194 -6.51 28.81 5.38
C LEU A 194 -6.89 27.33 5.46
N PHE A 195 -6.21 26.53 4.64
CA PHE A 195 -6.44 25.08 4.50
C PHE A 195 -5.24 24.27 4.99
N GLY A 196 -5.50 23.02 5.35
CA GLY A 196 -4.49 21.99 5.58
C GLY A 196 -4.06 21.30 4.27
N PRO A 197 -3.31 20.19 4.35
CA PRO A 197 -2.84 19.48 3.16
C PRO A 197 -4.00 18.88 2.37
N ASN A 198 -3.79 18.68 1.06
CA ASN A 198 -4.74 18.04 0.16
C ASN A 198 -4.32 16.58 -0.10
N PRO A 199 -5.11 15.56 0.31
CA PRO A 199 -4.82 14.14 0.11
C PRO A 199 -4.42 13.77 -1.33
N ALA A 200 -5.17 14.25 -2.32
CA ALA A 200 -4.90 14.05 -3.74
C ALA A 200 -3.51 14.52 -4.16
N HIS A 201 -3.11 15.70 -3.69
CA HIS A 201 -1.85 16.32 -4.07
C HIS A 201 -0.64 15.56 -3.50
N ASP A 202 -0.76 14.94 -2.32
CA ASP A 202 0.29 14.06 -1.81
C ASP A 202 0.43 12.77 -2.66
N ILE A 203 -0.67 12.21 -3.17
CA ILE A 203 -0.60 11.07 -4.09
C ILE A 203 0.01 11.48 -5.44
N THR A 204 -0.43 12.60 -6.03
CA THR A 204 0.12 13.10 -7.31
C THR A 204 1.60 13.44 -7.23
N ASN A 205 2.07 13.96 -6.09
CA ASN A 205 3.47 14.39 -5.93
C ASN A 205 4.42 13.27 -5.46
N ASN A 206 3.90 12.10 -5.03
CA ASN A 206 4.71 10.99 -4.50
C ASN A 206 4.18 9.62 -5.00
N PRO A 207 3.97 9.45 -6.33
CA PRO A 207 3.27 8.27 -6.88
C PRO A 207 3.97 6.96 -6.53
N GLU A 208 5.30 6.93 -6.47
CA GLU A 208 6.12 5.76 -6.12
C GLU A 208 5.76 5.16 -4.76
N VAL A 209 5.45 5.97 -3.74
CA VAL A 209 5.03 5.47 -2.41
C VAL A 209 3.69 4.73 -2.47
N TYR A 210 2.81 5.13 -3.39
CA TYR A 210 1.48 4.53 -3.56
C TYR A 210 1.49 3.35 -4.53
N LEU A 211 2.35 3.37 -5.54
CA LEU A 211 2.64 2.23 -6.40
C LEU A 211 3.23 1.07 -5.59
N GLN A 212 4.17 1.32 -4.67
CA GLN A 212 4.67 0.31 -3.73
C GLN A 212 3.53 -0.34 -2.93
N VAL A 213 2.62 0.46 -2.37
CA VAL A 213 1.45 -0.04 -1.61
C VAL A 213 0.48 -0.85 -2.48
N LEU A 214 0.35 -0.51 -3.77
CA LEU A 214 -0.42 -1.31 -4.72
C LEU A 214 0.25 -2.67 -4.98
N THR A 215 1.54 -2.67 -5.32
CA THR A 215 2.34 -3.88 -5.54
C THR A 215 2.31 -4.81 -4.33
N GLU A 216 2.59 -4.29 -3.13
CA GLU A 216 2.49 -5.04 -1.85
C GLU A 216 1.13 -5.75 -1.71
N VAL A 217 0.02 -5.09 -2.07
CA VAL A 217 -1.33 -5.65 -1.93
C VAL A 217 -1.61 -6.70 -2.98
N ILE A 218 -1.19 -6.48 -4.22
CA ILE A 218 -1.36 -7.43 -5.33
C ILE A 218 -0.58 -8.71 -5.05
N GLU A 219 0.72 -8.61 -4.76
CA GLU A 219 1.60 -9.76 -4.48
C GLU A 219 1.10 -10.58 -3.27
N GLN A 220 0.76 -9.92 -2.17
CA GLN A 220 0.35 -10.61 -0.93
C GLN A 220 -1.09 -11.15 -0.98
N SER A 221 -1.95 -10.66 -1.87
CA SER A 221 -3.40 -10.89 -1.77
C SER A 221 -4.07 -11.44 -3.02
N LEU A 222 -3.55 -11.22 -4.23
CA LEU A 222 -4.26 -11.57 -5.46
C LEU A 222 -4.41 -13.10 -5.62
N MET A 223 -3.31 -13.84 -5.65
CA MET A 223 -3.38 -15.30 -5.79
C MET A 223 -4.10 -16.00 -4.63
N PRO A 224 -3.84 -15.69 -3.34
CA PRO A 224 -4.62 -16.26 -2.23
C PRO A 224 -6.12 -15.95 -2.30
N ARG A 225 -6.53 -14.78 -2.82
CA ARG A 225 -7.96 -14.46 -3.01
C ARG A 225 -8.56 -15.12 -4.25
N TYR A 226 -7.78 -15.29 -5.32
CA TYR A 226 -8.21 -16.01 -6.52
C TYR A 226 -8.50 -17.47 -6.19
N LEU A 227 -7.56 -18.18 -5.54
CA LEU A 227 -7.75 -19.57 -5.14
C LEU A 227 -8.95 -19.75 -4.20
N HIS A 228 -9.16 -18.83 -3.25
CA HIS A 228 -10.32 -18.86 -2.35
C HIS A 228 -11.66 -18.63 -3.06
N GLU A 229 -11.73 -17.76 -4.08
CA GLU A 229 -12.96 -17.56 -4.86
C GLU A 229 -13.16 -18.64 -5.94
N VAL A 230 -12.09 -19.34 -6.37
CA VAL A 230 -12.19 -20.58 -7.16
C VAL A 230 -12.81 -21.70 -6.32
N ASP A 231 -12.21 -22.04 -5.17
CA ASP A 231 -12.71 -23.06 -4.23
C ASP A 231 -14.20 -22.86 -3.90
N ARG A 232 -14.56 -21.61 -3.58
CA ARG A 232 -15.94 -21.21 -3.28
C ARG A 232 -16.92 -21.32 -4.45
N LEU A 233 -16.44 -21.42 -5.70
CA LEU A 233 -17.25 -21.54 -6.91
C LEU A 233 -17.27 -22.97 -7.49
N LEU A 234 -16.49 -23.89 -6.94
CA LEU A 234 -16.59 -25.32 -7.30
C LEU A 234 -17.88 -25.94 -6.74
N PRO A 235 -18.51 -26.88 -7.45
CA PRO A 235 -19.52 -27.75 -6.86
C PRO A 235 -18.90 -28.63 -5.76
N ARG A 236 -19.74 -29.07 -4.82
CA ARG A 236 -19.41 -29.98 -3.72
C ARG A 236 -20.13 -31.31 -3.92
#